data_AF-A0A3D3L1Q6-F1
#
_entry.id   AF-A0A3D3L1Q6-F1
#
_cell.length_a   1.000
_cell.length_b   1.000
_cell.length_c   1.000
_cell.angle_alpha   90.00
_cell.angle_beta   90.00
_cell.angle_gamma   90.00
#
_symmetry.space_group_name_H-M   'P 1'
#
loop_
_entity.id
_entity.type
_entity.pdbx_description
1 polymer ?
#
loop_
_entity_poly.entity_id
_entity_poly.type
_entity_poly.pdbx_seq_one_letter_code
_entity_poly.pdbx_strand_id
1 'polypeptide(L)'
;RPTGTENPRYRIWNDTDSVRCKNLLDHGITSHKNLVKKYSEYLQDVPAIFVLNQEGEFKGFDGTFGEWLSNQEKSGVLQDRDIQLALHQIFTHVRFKHILEVRGSDRPPYGFELAPAAFWTGLLASENTKYEVLEIVKTWTTAERKHLNKTVYKINLDQEGPAGKTIKQWIKTFSSLSVKGLKERADFFGIESESKFLEPFVNDVLSKGPKSIQTQAAYKASGLSIVDFLKRKHQLNPPN
;
A
#
# COMPACT_ATOMS: atom_id res chain seq x y z
N ARG A 1 -9.72 -8.66 21.46
CA ARG A 1 -8.73 -9.74 21.71
C ARG A 1 -7.58 -9.64 20.70
N PRO A 2 -6.36 -10.10 21.02
CA PRO A 2 -5.25 -10.21 20.06
C PRO A 2 -5.63 -11.06 18.84
N THR A 3 -5.16 -10.68 17.65
CA THR A 3 -5.41 -11.38 16.37
C THR A 3 -4.32 -12.38 16.01
N GLY A 4 -3.28 -12.50 16.85
CA GLY A 4 -2.14 -13.37 16.60
C GLY A 4 -1.37 -12.89 15.38
N THR A 5 -1.13 -13.80 14.44
CA THR A 5 -0.44 -13.53 13.17
C THR A 5 -1.38 -13.12 12.06
N GLU A 6 -2.71 -13.07 12.24
CA GLU A 6 -3.59 -12.60 11.18
C GLU A 6 -3.29 -11.14 10.85
N ASN A 7 -3.50 -10.76 9.58
CA ASN A 7 -3.44 -9.39 9.10
C ASN A 7 -4.85 -8.89 8.72
N PRO A 8 -5.66 -8.41 9.69
CA PRO A 8 -7.04 -8.01 9.45
C PRO A 8 -7.17 -6.89 8.44
N ARG A 9 -6.30 -5.87 8.46
CA ARG A 9 -6.35 -4.77 7.50
C ARG A 9 -6.22 -5.30 6.08
N TYR A 10 -5.21 -6.12 5.82
CA TYR A 10 -4.99 -6.68 4.50
C TYR A 10 -6.19 -7.51 4.05
N ARG A 11 -6.70 -8.40 4.91
CA ARG A 11 -7.88 -9.22 4.60
C ARG A 11 -9.10 -8.36 4.28
N ILE A 12 -9.44 -7.40 5.13
CA ILE A 12 -10.58 -6.50 4.94
C ILE A 12 -10.46 -5.79 3.59
N TRP A 13 -9.34 -5.11 3.32
CA TRP A 13 -9.18 -4.36 2.07
C TRP A 13 -9.15 -5.24 0.83
N ASN A 14 -8.49 -6.40 0.89
CA ASN A 14 -8.41 -7.32 -0.23
C ASN A 14 -9.78 -7.97 -0.55
N ASP A 15 -10.62 -8.16 0.46
CA ASP A 15 -11.90 -8.85 0.34
C ASP A 15 -13.11 -7.90 0.36
N THR A 16 -12.90 -6.57 0.33
CA THR A 16 -13.97 -5.54 0.35
C THR A 16 -14.81 -5.55 -0.92
N ASP A 17 -14.16 -5.47 -2.09
CA ASP A 17 -14.81 -5.51 -3.39
C ASP A 17 -13.81 -6.05 -4.42
N SER A 18 -14.09 -7.25 -4.95
CA SER A 18 -13.15 -7.95 -5.82
C SER A 18 -12.86 -7.24 -7.15
N VAL A 19 -13.75 -6.37 -7.63
CA VAL A 19 -13.56 -5.70 -8.94
C VAL A 19 -12.71 -4.43 -8.83
N ARG A 20 -12.61 -3.83 -7.64
CA ARG A 20 -11.87 -2.56 -7.43
C ARG A 20 -10.76 -2.61 -6.38
N CYS A 21 -10.68 -3.65 -5.55
CA CYS A 21 -9.62 -3.85 -4.56
C CYS A 21 -8.54 -4.83 -5.06
N LYS A 22 -7.67 -5.34 -4.18
CA LYS A 22 -6.60 -6.32 -4.47
C LYS A 22 -5.41 -5.76 -5.24
N ASN A 23 -4.56 -6.65 -5.77
CA ASN A 23 -3.36 -6.29 -6.52
C ASN A 23 -3.68 -6.17 -8.00
N LEU A 24 -2.87 -5.39 -8.74
CA LEU A 24 -3.00 -5.27 -10.19
C LEU A 24 -2.90 -6.63 -10.93
N LEU A 25 -2.18 -7.59 -10.34
CA LEU A 25 -2.09 -8.96 -10.84
C LEU A 25 -3.45 -9.69 -10.86
N ASP A 26 -4.33 -9.36 -9.92
CA ASP A 26 -5.67 -9.95 -9.82
C ASP A 26 -6.61 -9.40 -10.90
N HIS A 27 -6.23 -8.27 -11.53
CA HIS A 27 -6.94 -7.59 -12.63
C HIS A 27 -6.27 -7.81 -13.99
N GLY A 28 -5.46 -8.86 -14.14
CA GLY A 28 -4.81 -9.20 -15.41
C GLY A 28 -3.60 -8.33 -15.80
N ILE A 29 -3.19 -7.38 -14.95
CA ILE A 29 -2.05 -6.49 -15.19
C ILE A 29 -0.79 -7.14 -14.62
N THR A 30 -0.20 -8.06 -15.40
CA THR A 30 0.94 -8.90 -14.97
C THR A 30 2.33 -8.39 -15.35
N SER A 31 2.41 -7.31 -16.14
CA SER A 31 3.67 -6.76 -16.65
C SER A 31 3.57 -5.24 -16.83
N HIS A 32 4.70 -4.53 -16.80
CA HIS A 32 4.74 -3.08 -17.11
C HIS A 32 4.46 -2.76 -18.60
N LYS A 33 4.51 -3.75 -19.50
CA LYS A 33 4.18 -3.56 -20.93
C LYS A 33 2.74 -3.10 -21.08
N ASN A 34 2.54 -1.94 -21.71
CA ASN A 34 1.24 -1.29 -21.92
C ASN A 34 0.48 -1.02 -20.61
N LEU A 35 1.19 -0.76 -19.51
CA LEU A 35 0.58 -0.61 -18.18
C LEU A 35 -0.55 0.41 -18.13
N VAL A 36 -0.34 1.61 -18.68
CA VAL A 36 -1.37 2.67 -18.70
C VAL A 36 -2.60 2.22 -19.47
N LYS A 37 -2.41 1.68 -20.69
CA LYS A 37 -3.51 1.14 -21.50
C LYS A 37 -4.30 0.06 -20.76
N LYS A 38 -3.61 -0.95 -20.19
CA LYS A 38 -4.26 -2.04 -19.46
C LYS A 38 -5.01 -1.55 -18.23
N TYR A 39 -4.47 -0.54 -17.53
CA TYR A 39 -5.15 0.06 -16.38
C TYR A 39 -6.39 0.86 -16.80
N SER A 40 -6.34 1.56 -17.95
CA SER A 40 -7.49 2.25 -18.52
C SER A 40 -8.57 1.28 -19.02
N GLU A 41 -8.19 0.14 -19.60
CA GLU A 41 -9.12 -0.95 -19.97
C GLU A 41 -9.80 -1.51 -18.71
N TYR A 42 -9.02 -1.88 -17.70
CA TYR A 42 -9.51 -2.32 -16.40
C TYR A 42 -10.49 -1.31 -15.77
N LEU A 43 -10.14 -0.02 -15.75
CA LEU A 43 -11.00 1.03 -15.19
C LEU A 43 -12.38 1.07 -15.86
N GLN A 44 -12.43 0.89 -17.18
CA GLN A 44 -13.67 0.93 -17.95
C GLN A 44 -14.61 -0.23 -17.60
N ASP A 45 -14.08 -1.37 -17.15
CA ASP A 45 -14.86 -2.54 -16.77
C ASP A 45 -15.42 -2.47 -15.33
N VAL A 46 -14.94 -1.52 -14.51
CA VAL A 46 -15.37 -1.40 -13.12
C VAL A 46 -16.75 -0.73 -13.02
N PRO A 47 -17.73 -1.35 -12.33
CA PRO A 47 -19.02 -0.72 -12.03
C PRO A 47 -18.86 0.59 -11.26
N ALA A 48 -19.62 1.62 -11.62
CA ALA A 48 -19.63 2.86 -10.86
C ALA A 48 -20.35 2.68 -9.52
N ILE A 49 -19.82 3.25 -8.42
CA ILE A 49 -20.60 3.37 -7.17
C ILE A 49 -21.50 4.61 -7.27
N PHE A 50 -20.95 5.69 -7.80
CA PHE A 50 -21.65 6.93 -8.12
C PHE A 50 -20.98 7.64 -9.30
N VAL A 51 -21.70 8.57 -9.91
CA VAL A 51 -21.25 9.45 -11.00
C VAL A 51 -21.69 10.89 -10.72
N LEU A 52 -21.32 11.83 -11.60
CA LEU A 52 -21.81 13.20 -11.57
C LEU A 52 -22.91 13.41 -12.61
N ASN A 53 -23.95 14.17 -12.25
CA ASN A 53 -24.87 14.75 -13.24
C ASN A 53 -24.25 15.99 -13.90
N GLN A 54 -25.00 16.64 -14.80
CA GLN A 54 -24.52 17.83 -15.52
C GLN A 54 -24.24 19.00 -14.56
N GLU A 55 -25.04 19.10 -13.48
CA GLU A 55 -24.93 20.09 -12.41
C GLU A 55 -23.73 19.84 -11.47
N GLY A 56 -23.08 18.68 -11.57
CA GLY A 56 -21.93 18.31 -10.73
C GLY A 56 -22.31 17.71 -9.37
N GLU A 57 -23.52 17.19 -9.23
CA GLU A 57 -24.02 16.50 -8.05
C GLU A 57 -23.84 14.98 -8.18
N PHE A 58 -23.65 14.31 -7.05
CA PHE A 58 -23.50 12.86 -7.01
C PHE A 58 -24.83 12.14 -7.28
N LYS A 59 -24.80 11.17 -8.19
CA LYS A 59 -25.94 10.32 -8.54
C LYS A 59 -25.51 8.85 -8.66
N GLY A 60 -26.42 7.93 -8.35
CA GLY A 60 -26.22 6.51 -8.66
C GLY A 60 -26.20 6.25 -10.17
N PHE A 61 -25.45 5.24 -10.59
CA PHE A 61 -25.38 4.80 -11.98
C PHE A 61 -25.34 3.27 -12.01
N ASP A 62 -26.24 2.66 -12.78
CA ASP A 62 -26.27 1.22 -12.98
C ASP A 62 -25.53 0.89 -14.28
N GLY A 63 -24.23 0.62 -14.15
CA GLY A 63 -23.34 0.38 -15.27
C GLY A 63 -21.86 0.59 -14.92
N THR A 64 -20.99 0.42 -15.90
CA THR A 64 -19.53 0.58 -15.74
C THR A 64 -19.07 2.01 -15.96
N PHE A 65 -17.85 2.33 -15.51
CA PHE A 65 -17.23 3.61 -15.86
C PHE A 65 -17.02 3.77 -17.37
N GLY A 66 -16.77 2.68 -18.10
CA GLY A 66 -16.66 2.74 -19.57
C GLY A 66 -17.96 3.18 -20.23
N GLU A 67 -19.09 2.63 -19.79
CA GLU A 67 -20.42 3.03 -20.27
C GLU A 67 -20.71 4.49 -19.93
N TRP A 68 -20.48 4.89 -18.67
CA TRP A 68 -20.72 6.28 -18.25
C TRP A 68 -19.83 7.28 -19.00
N LEU A 69 -18.51 7.06 -19.04
CA LEU A 69 -17.59 7.96 -19.73
C LEU A 69 -17.86 8.03 -21.23
N SER A 70 -18.26 6.91 -21.86
CA SER A 70 -18.68 6.91 -23.26
C SER A 70 -19.94 7.74 -23.48
N ASN A 71 -20.90 7.74 -22.55
CA ASN A 71 -22.09 8.58 -22.63
C ASN A 71 -21.73 10.07 -22.52
N GLN A 72 -20.85 10.43 -21.58
CA GLN A 72 -20.37 11.80 -21.42
C GLN A 72 -19.66 12.31 -22.70
N GLU A 73 -18.83 11.46 -23.31
CA GLU A 73 -18.12 11.75 -24.57
C GLU A 73 -19.10 11.95 -25.74
N LYS A 74 -20.06 11.03 -25.92
CA LYS A 74 -21.09 11.13 -26.98
C LYS A 74 -21.96 12.36 -26.83
N SER A 75 -22.22 12.79 -25.60
CA SER A 75 -22.96 14.01 -25.31
C SER A 75 -22.11 15.29 -25.39
N GLY A 76 -20.79 15.18 -25.63
CA GLY A 76 -19.89 16.33 -25.73
C GLY A 76 -19.66 17.07 -24.40
N VAL A 77 -19.91 16.40 -23.26
CA VAL A 77 -19.81 17.01 -21.92
C VAL A 77 -18.76 16.34 -21.04
N LEU A 78 -17.95 15.43 -21.58
CA LEU A 78 -16.87 14.76 -20.85
C LEU A 78 -15.86 15.80 -20.34
N GLN A 79 -15.54 15.70 -19.05
CA GLN A 79 -14.56 16.56 -18.39
C GLN A 79 -13.51 15.74 -17.64
N ASP A 80 -12.35 16.33 -17.37
CA ASP A 80 -11.29 15.71 -16.56
C ASP A 80 -11.80 15.24 -15.18
N ARG A 81 -12.75 15.98 -14.59
CA ARG A 81 -13.39 15.61 -13.31
C ARG A 81 -14.08 14.25 -13.36
N ASP A 82 -14.61 13.85 -14.52
CA ASP A 82 -15.32 12.59 -14.70
C ASP A 82 -14.33 11.43 -14.67
N ILE A 83 -13.22 11.58 -15.40
CA ILE A 83 -12.11 10.63 -15.38
C ILE A 83 -11.51 10.52 -13.98
N GLN A 84 -11.28 11.65 -13.30
CA GLN A 84 -10.78 11.64 -11.93
C GLN A 84 -11.76 10.92 -11.00
N LEU A 85 -13.07 11.15 -11.10
CA LEU A 85 -14.06 10.49 -10.27
C LEU A 85 -14.01 8.96 -10.43
N ALA A 86 -13.86 8.46 -11.65
CA ALA A 86 -13.71 7.03 -11.90
C ALA A 86 -12.45 6.48 -11.20
N LEU A 87 -11.31 7.16 -11.36
CA LEU A 87 -10.03 6.77 -10.74
C LEU A 87 -10.10 6.77 -9.19
N HIS A 88 -10.86 7.69 -8.58
CA HIS A 88 -11.02 7.75 -7.13
C HIS A 88 -11.81 6.58 -6.55
N GLN A 89 -12.58 5.88 -7.38
CA GLN A 89 -13.39 4.72 -7.00
C GLN A 89 -12.68 3.37 -7.27
N ILE A 90 -11.39 3.40 -7.58
CA ILE A 90 -10.50 2.22 -7.55
C ILE A 90 -9.80 2.17 -6.19
N PHE A 91 -9.65 0.99 -5.60
CA PHE A 91 -9.09 0.79 -4.26
C PHE A 91 -8.01 -0.32 -4.21
N THR A 92 -7.34 -0.58 -5.32
CA THR A 92 -6.20 -1.50 -5.42
C THR A 92 -5.06 -1.08 -4.48
N HIS A 93 -4.16 -2.03 -4.13
CA HIS A 93 -3.02 -1.74 -3.24
C HIS A 93 -2.04 -0.70 -3.82
N VAL A 94 -2.02 -0.55 -5.14
CA VAL A 94 -1.35 0.54 -5.87
C VAL A 94 -2.37 1.12 -6.83
N ARG A 95 -2.60 2.44 -6.76
CA ARG A 95 -3.62 3.14 -7.55
C ARG A 95 -2.99 4.22 -8.40
N PHE A 96 -3.34 4.24 -9.68
CA PHE A 96 -2.94 5.30 -10.60
C PHE A 96 -4.00 6.40 -10.63
N LYS A 97 -3.52 7.64 -10.55
CA LYS A 97 -4.24 8.88 -10.84
C LYS A 97 -3.29 9.76 -11.66
N HIS A 98 -3.39 11.09 -11.51
CA HIS A 98 -2.29 12.00 -11.84
C HIS A 98 -1.05 11.80 -10.94
N ILE A 99 -1.19 11.02 -9.85
CA ILE A 99 -0.11 10.53 -8.98
C ILE A 99 -0.18 9.00 -8.85
N LEU A 100 0.89 8.40 -8.34
CA LEU A 100 0.91 7.00 -7.90
C LEU A 100 0.66 6.93 -6.39
N GLU A 101 -0.40 6.24 -5.98
CA GLU A 101 -0.68 6.01 -4.55
C GLU A 101 -0.30 4.58 -4.15
N VAL A 102 0.55 4.42 -3.15
CA VAL A 102 0.87 3.12 -2.52
C VAL A 102 0.09 2.99 -1.21
N ARG A 103 -0.81 2.01 -1.15
CA ARG A 103 -1.92 1.96 -0.16
C ARG A 103 -1.82 0.78 0.81
N GLY A 104 -0.77 -0.03 0.71
CA GLY A 104 -0.62 -1.29 1.44
C GLY A 104 -0.29 -1.18 2.93
N SER A 105 0.25 -0.05 3.40
CA SER A 105 0.73 0.09 4.78
C SER A 105 -0.40 0.34 5.80
N ASP A 106 -0.27 -0.28 6.98
CA ASP A 106 -0.94 0.17 8.20
C ASP A 106 -0.38 1.53 8.64
N ARG A 107 -1.13 2.23 9.51
CA ARG A 107 -0.60 3.39 10.22
C ARG A 107 0.45 2.92 11.25
N PRO A 108 1.70 3.42 11.20
CA PRO A 108 2.72 3.08 12.20
C PRO A 108 2.35 3.59 13.61
N PRO A 109 2.98 3.03 14.67
CA PRO A 109 2.89 3.60 16.01
C PRO A 109 3.43 5.04 16.08
N TYR A 110 3.06 5.75 17.15
CA TYR A 110 3.56 7.10 17.43
C TYR A 110 5.09 7.18 17.38
N GLY A 111 5.62 8.22 16.72
CA GLY A 111 7.05 8.45 16.50
C GLY A 111 7.62 7.76 15.26
N PHE A 112 6.81 6.99 14.53
CA PHE A 112 7.22 6.30 13.29
C PHE A 112 6.30 6.61 12.09
N GLU A 113 5.47 7.65 12.18
CA GLU A 113 4.45 8.00 11.18
C GLU A 113 5.04 8.19 9.78
N LEU A 114 6.26 8.74 9.70
CA LEU A 114 6.95 9.01 8.44
C LEU A 114 7.67 7.79 7.85
N ALA A 115 7.78 6.67 8.58
CA ALA A 115 8.55 5.51 8.12
C ALA A 115 8.06 4.94 6.77
N PRO A 116 6.74 4.78 6.50
CA PRO A 116 6.26 4.33 5.20
C PRO A 116 6.57 5.32 4.07
N ALA A 117 6.45 6.62 4.33
CA ALA A 117 6.77 7.66 3.35
C ALA A 117 8.27 7.65 3.03
N ALA A 118 9.12 7.64 4.04
CA ALA A 118 10.58 7.53 3.88
C ALA A 118 10.98 6.24 3.14
N PHE A 119 10.32 5.11 3.44
CA PHE A 119 10.57 3.85 2.75
C PHE A 119 10.31 3.94 1.24
N TRP A 120 9.14 4.45 0.84
CA TRP A 120 8.81 4.55 -0.58
C TRP A 120 9.59 5.66 -1.29
N THR A 121 9.83 6.79 -0.63
CA THR A 121 10.69 7.86 -1.16
C THR A 121 12.09 7.32 -1.46
N GLY A 122 12.68 6.57 -0.53
CA GLY A 122 14.00 5.97 -0.73
C GLY A 122 14.05 5.02 -1.92
N LEU A 123 13.05 4.17 -2.09
CA LEU A 123 13.03 3.21 -3.21
C LEU A 123 12.74 3.84 -4.57
N LEU A 124 11.97 4.93 -4.62
CA LEU A 124 11.36 5.41 -5.88
C LEU A 124 11.88 6.77 -6.35
N ALA A 125 12.40 7.62 -5.46
CA ALA A 125 12.76 8.99 -5.82
C ALA A 125 14.17 9.10 -6.42
N SER A 126 15.12 8.25 -6.01
CA SER A 126 16.45 8.19 -6.64
C SER A 126 16.42 7.29 -7.87
N GLU A 127 16.96 7.76 -8.99
CA GLU A 127 17.01 6.99 -10.24
C GLU A 127 17.85 5.72 -10.13
N ASN A 128 19.04 5.81 -9.51
CA ASN A 128 19.95 4.68 -9.31
C ASN A 128 19.31 3.59 -8.46
N THR A 129 18.83 3.95 -7.27
CA THR A 129 18.16 3.00 -6.37
C THR A 129 16.89 2.42 -7.00
N LYS A 130 16.08 3.24 -7.68
CA LYS A 130 14.88 2.76 -8.39
C LYS A 130 15.22 1.73 -9.46
N TYR A 131 16.30 1.94 -10.22
CA TYR A 131 16.76 0.97 -11.22
C TYR A 131 17.19 -0.35 -10.57
N GLU A 132 17.98 -0.31 -9.50
CA GLU A 132 18.40 -1.52 -8.76
C GLU A 132 17.21 -2.31 -8.21
N VAL A 133 16.23 -1.61 -7.63
CA VAL A 133 14.97 -2.20 -7.16
C VAL A 133 14.23 -2.86 -8.32
N LEU A 134 14.16 -2.18 -9.47
CA LEU A 134 13.48 -2.67 -10.66
C LEU A 134 14.13 -3.97 -11.19
N GLU A 135 15.46 -4.03 -11.24
CA GLU A 135 16.19 -5.22 -11.69
C GLU A 135 15.96 -6.42 -10.78
N ILE A 136 15.85 -6.20 -9.46
CA ILE A 136 15.47 -7.26 -8.52
C ILE A 136 14.05 -7.75 -8.82
N VAL A 137 13.05 -6.87 -8.83
CA VAL A 137 11.65 -7.30 -8.91
C VAL A 137 11.31 -7.89 -10.27
N LYS A 138 11.97 -7.45 -11.36
CA LYS A 138 11.79 -8.01 -12.72
C LYS A 138 12.11 -9.51 -12.78
N THR A 139 13.02 -10.00 -11.93
CA THR A 139 13.38 -11.42 -11.89
C THR A 139 12.28 -12.30 -11.30
N TRP A 140 11.34 -11.73 -10.53
CA TRP A 140 10.28 -12.48 -9.89
C TRP A 140 9.19 -12.87 -10.87
N THR A 141 8.93 -14.18 -10.96
CA THR A 141 7.87 -14.77 -11.77
C THR A 141 6.48 -14.34 -11.28
N THR A 142 5.47 -14.45 -12.14
CA THR A 142 4.08 -14.19 -11.74
C THR A 142 3.63 -15.11 -10.60
N ALA A 143 4.08 -16.37 -10.58
CA ALA A 143 3.74 -17.32 -9.53
C ALA A 143 4.32 -16.88 -8.17
N GLU A 144 5.58 -16.47 -8.12
CA GLU A 144 6.21 -15.96 -6.90
C GLU A 144 5.55 -14.67 -6.40
N ARG A 145 5.19 -13.75 -7.29
CA ARG A 145 4.48 -12.52 -6.92
C ARG A 145 3.09 -12.81 -6.35
N LYS A 146 2.36 -13.75 -6.95
CA LYS A 146 1.06 -14.22 -6.42
C LYS A 146 1.22 -14.92 -5.08
N HIS A 147 2.28 -15.72 -4.92
CA HIS A 147 2.61 -16.35 -3.64
C HIS A 147 2.90 -15.30 -2.57
N LEU A 148 3.76 -14.31 -2.87
CA LEU A 148 4.05 -13.18 -1.98
C LEU A 148 2.78 -12.44 -1.55
N ASN A 149 1.86 -12.13 -2.45
CA ASN A 149 0.59 -11.49 -2.08
C ASN A 149 -0.27 -12.35 -1.14
N LYS A 150 -0.17 -13.68 -1.24
CA LYS A 150 -0.86 -14.61 -0.34
C LYS A 150 -0.17 -14.72 1.02
N THR A 151 1.15 -14.56 1.11
CA THR A 151 1.84 -14.65 2.42
C THR A 151 1.40 -13.51 3.34
N VAL A 152 1.11 -12.32 2.81
CA VAL A 152 0.72 -11.11 3.57
C VAL A 152 -0.54 -11.27 4.43
N TYR A 153 -1.42 -12.25 4.14
CA TYR A 153 -2.56 -12.57 5.02
C TYR A 153 -2.13 -12.95 6.44
N LYS A 154 -0.90 -13.46 6.60
CA LYS A 154 -0.30 -13.77 7.89
C LYS A 154 1.01 -13.02 8.08
N ILE A 155 1.16 -12.42 9.24
CA ILE A 155 2.36 -11.72 9.67
C ILE A 155 3.37 -12.76 10.16
N ASN A 156 4.18 -13.27 9.24
CA ASN A 156 5.30 -14.16 9.55
C ASN A 156 6.50 -13.84 8.63
N LEU A 157 7.59 -13.35 9.24
CA LEU A 157 8.77 -12.91 8.50
C LEU A 157 9.62 -14.08 7.96
N ASP A 158 9.41 -15.29 8.48
CA ASP A 158 10.15 -16.48 8.07
C ASP A 158 9.49 -17.22 6.90
N GLN A 159 8.32 -16.75 6.44
CA GLN A 159 7.69 -17.30 5.24
C GLN A 159 8.58 -17.11 4.01
N GLU A 160 8.47 -18.05 3.08
CA GLU A 160 9.12 -17.97 1.79
C GLU A 160 8.54 -16.82 0.97
N GLY A 161 9.44 -16.06 0.36
CA GLY A 161 9.15 -15.06 -0.65
C GLY A 161 9.80 -15.43 -1.98
N PRO A 162 9.80 -14.50 -2.94
CA PRO A 162 10.39 -14.75 -4.26
C PRO A 162 11.88 -15.13 -4.19
N ALA A 163 12.35 -15.86 -5.20
CA ALA A 163 13.73 -16.29 -5.38
C ALA A 163 14.32 -17.06 -4.17
N GLY A 164 13.50 -17.87 -3.50
CA GLY A 164 13.91 -18.72 -2.37
C GLY A 164 14.36 -17.94 -1.12
N LYS A 165 14.08 -16.65 -1.03
CA LYS A 165 14.42 -15.81 0.12
C LYS A 165 13.22 -15.64 1.04
N THR A 166 13.45 -15.54 2.34
CA THR A 166 12.38 -15.27 3.30
C THR A 166 11.91 -13.81 3.23
N ILE A 167 10.70 -13.55 3.73
CA ILE A 167 10.17 -12.18 3.85
C ILE A 167 11.12 -11.29 4.66
N LYS A 168 11.73 -11.80 5.73
CA LYS A 168 12.72 -11.08 6.54
C LYS A 168 13.93 -10.66 5.73
N GLN A 169 14.44 -11.55 4.88
CA GLN A 169 15.58 -11.24 3.99
C GLN A 169 15.19 -10.16 2.99
N TRP A 170 13.99 -10.22 2.40
CA TRP A 170 13.50 -9.18 1.51
C TRP A 170 13.29 -7.84 2.20
N ILE A 171 12.72 -7.81 3.41
CA ILE A 171 12.61 -6.57 4.21
C ILE A 171 13.99 -5.97 4.42
N LYS A 172 14.99 -6.78 4.82
CA LYS A 172 16.37 -6.30 4.99
C LYS A 172 16.91 -5.70 3.69
N THR A 173 16.78 -6.40 2.55
CA THR A 173 17.25 -5.92 1.25
C THR A 173 16.58 -4.62 0.83
N PHE A 174 15.24 -4.55 0.82
CA PHE A 174 14.54 -3.35 0.38
C PHE A 174 14.70 -2.19 1.36
N SER A 175 14.78 -2.43 2.67
CA SER A 175 15.07 -1.34 3.61
C SER A 175 16.48 -0.79 3.44
N SER A 176 17.49 -1.63 3.17
CA SER A 176 18.84 -1.15 2.84
C SER A 176 18.88 -0.33 1.55
N LEU A 177 18.18 -0.79 0.50
CA LEU A 177 18.04 -0.02 -0.75
C LEU A 177 17.31 1.30 -0.51
N SER A 178 16.25 1.29 0.29
CA SER A 178 15.54 2.52 0.64
C SER A 178 16.43 3.51 1.37
N VAL A 179 17.24 3.08 2.34
CA VAL A 179 18.20 3.96 3.04
C VAL A 179 19.23 4.52 2.07
N LYS A 180 19.74 3.69 1.15
CA LYS A 180 20.64 4.14 0.08
C LYS A 180 19.99 5.25 -0.76
N GLY A 181 18.77 5.04 -1.26
CA GLY A 181 18.10 6.04 -2.09
C GLY A 181 17.73 7.33 -1.35
N LEU A 182 17.49 7.28 -0.04
CA LEU A 182 17.33 8.49 0.78
C LEU A 182 18.64 9.29 0.88
N LYS A 183 19.79 8.62 0.98
CA LYS A 183 21.11 9.27 0.98
C LYS A 183 21.43 9.88 -0.38
N GLU A 184 21.21 9.13 -1.46
CA GLU A 184 21.39 9.64 -2.84
C GLU A 184 20.53 10.89 -3.10
N ARG A 185 19.28 10.88 -2.62
CA ARG A 185 18.40 12.04 -2.66
C ARG A 185 18.94 13.21 -1.85
N ALA A 186 19.43 12.96 -0.63
CA ALA A 186 20.00 13.98 0.24
C ALA A 186 21.19 14.69 -0.42
N ASP A 187 22.09 13.90 -1.02
CA ASP A 187 23.27 14.39 -1.74
C ASP A 187 22.86 15.23 -2.97
N PHE A 188 21.87 14.76 -3.74
CA PHE A 188 21.39 15.48 -4.93
C PHE A 188 20.79 16.85 -4.60
N PHE A 189 20.00 16.96 -3.53
CA PHE A 189 19.35 18.21 -3.13
C PHE A 189 20.17 19.07 -2.17
N GLY A 190 21.29 18.57 -1.63
CA GLY A 190 22.07 19.26 -0.60
C GLY A 190 21.30 19.41 0.72
N ILE A 191 20.50 18.41 1.09
CA ILE A 191 19.69 18.39 2.32
C ILE A 191 20.16 17.30 3.29
N GLU A 192 19.67 17.33 4.53
CA GLU A 192 19.93 16.24 5.48
C GLU A 192 19.22 14.94 5.04
N SER A 193 19.88 13.80 5.23
CA SER A 193 19.28 12.50 4.96
C SER A 193 18.03 12.25 5.79
N GLU A 194 16.94 11.95 5.09
CA GLU A 194 15.66 11.54 5.67
C GLU A 194 15.69 10.10 6.21
N SER A 195 16.83 9.39 6.14
CA SER A 195 16.99 8.01 6.65
C SER A 195 16.69 7.89 8.15
N LYS A 196 16.85 8.97 8.91
CA LYS A 196 16.44 9.07 10.33
C LYS A 196 14.97 8.75 10.57
N PHE A 197 14.10 8.93 9.58
CA PHE A 197 12.68 8.58 9.66
C PHE A 197 12.38 7.10 9.40
N LEU A 198 13.36 6.34 8.88
CA LEU A 198 13.19 4.95 8.47
C LEU A 198 14.01 3.96 9.31
N GLU A 199 15.30 4.24 9.49
CA GLU A 199 16.26 3.33 10.10
C GLU A 199 15.83 2.86 11.50
N PRO A 200 15.36 3.73 12.42
CA PRO A 200 14.93 3.29 13.74
C PRO A 200 13.74 2.32 13.70
N PHE A 201 12.80 2.53 12.77
CA PHE A 201 11.64 1.66 12.61
C PHE A 201 12.04 0.28 12.09
N VAL A 202 12.83 0.25 11.02
CA VAL A 202 13.28 -0.99 10.38
C VAL A 202 14.17 -1.80 11.33
N ASN A 203 15.12 -1.15 12.01
CA ASN A 203 16.01 -1.83 12.95
C ASN A 203 15.24 -2.48 14.10
N ASP A 204 14.22 -1.80 14.62
CA ASP A 204 13.33 -2.38 15.63
C ASP A 204 12.52 -3.55 15.08
N VAL A 205 11.95 -3.45 13.88
CA VAL A 205 11.19 -4.55 13.26
C VAL A 205 12.07 -5.76 12.96
N LEU A 206 13.30 -5.56 12.47
CA LEU A 206 14.22 -6.66 12.17
C LEU A 206 14.74 -7.37 13.43
N SER A 207 14.88 -6.64 14.54
CA SER A 207 15.40 -7.17 15.81
C SER A 207 14.31 -7.78 16.69
N LYS A 208 13.14 -7.14 16.80
CA LYS A 208 12.07 -7.51 17.73
C LYS A 208 10.80 -8.04 17.05
N GLY A 209 10.79 -8.08 15.72
CA GLY A 209 9.64 -8.48 14.92
C GLY A 209 8.63 -7.35 14.69
N PRO A 210 7.51 -7.60 13.98
CA PRO A 210 6.55 -6.55 13.64
C PRO A 210 5.91 -5.87 14.86
N LYS A 211 5.68 -4.55 14.78
CA LYS A 211 5.14 -3.74 15.89
C LYS A 211 3.80 -4.23 16.46
N SER A 212 2.95 -4.81 15.61
CA SER A 212 1.68 -5.41 16.02
C SER A 212 1.90 -6.65 16.90
N ILE A 213 2.87 -7.50 16.58
CA ILE A 213 3.24 -8.68 17.37
C ILE A 213 3.85 -8.23 18.70
N GLN A 214 4.77 -7.26 18.69
CA GLN A 214 5.34 -6.68 19.91
C GLN A 214 4.26 -6.13 20.84
N THR A 215 3.28 -5.38 20.31
CA THR A 215 2.19 -4.81 21.10
C THR A 215 1.29 -5.89 21.70
N GLN A 216 0.98 -6.95 20.94
CA GLN A 216 0.21 -8.08 21.45
C GLN A 216 0.96 -8.85 22.56
N ALA A 217 2.27 -9.02 22.43
CA ALA A 217 3.10 -9.64 23.47
C ALA A 217 3.12 -8.79 24.75
N ALA A 218 3.31 -7.47 24.62
CA ALA A 218 3.26 -6.54 25.75
C ALA A 218 1.89 -6.54 26.44
N TYR A 219 0.80 -6.61 25.67
CA TYR A 219 -0.55 -6.74 26.22
C TYR A 219 -0.71 -8.02 27.05
N LYS A 220 -0.32 -9.18 26.49
CA LYS A 220 -0.39 -10.46 27.19
C LYS A 220 0.42 -10.46 28.49
N ALA A 221 1.64 -9.91 28.45
CA ALA A 221 2.51 -9.83 29.62
C ALA A 221 1.99 -8.87 30.71
N SER A 222 1.14 -7.90 30.35
CA SER A 222 0.63 -6.91 31.31
C SER A 222 -0.41 -7.44 32.30
N GLY A 223 -1.13 -8.52 31.96
CA GLY A 223 -2.26 -9.02 32.73
C GLY A 223 -3.47 -8.07 32.81
N LEU A 224 -3.44 -6.92 32.12
CA LEU A 224 -4.50 -5.91 32.15
C LEU A 224 -5.69 -6.28 31.28
N SER A 225 -6.83 -5.65 31.54
CA SER A 225 -7.91 -5.58 30.55
C SER A 225 -7.40 -4.84 29.29
N ILE A 226 -7.99 -5.12 28.12
CA ILE A 226 -7.57 -4.45 26.88
C ILE A 226 -7.76 -2.93 26.95
N VAL A 227 -8.82 -2.48 27.62
CA VAL A 227 -9.12 -1.05 27.80
C VAL A 227 -8.04 -0.39 28.64
N ASP A 228 -7.67 -0.97 29.77
CA ASP A 228 -6.66 -0.40 30.68
C ASP A 228 -5.27 -0.42 30.05
N PHE A 229 -4.94 -1.49 29.32
CA PHE A 229 -3.70 -1.56 28.55
C PHE A 229 -3.60 -0.42 27.52
N LEU A 230 -4.67 -0.16 26.76
CA LEU A 230 -4.70 0.90 25.75
C LEU A 230 -4.63 2.29 26.39
N LYS A 231 -5.37 2.52 27.48
CA LYS A 231 -5.28 3.78 28.25
C LYS A 231 -3.86 4.07 28.71
N ARG A 232 -3.21 3.07 29.33
CA ARG A 232 -1.82 3.17 29.80
C ARG A 232 -0.84 3.40 28.65
N LYS A 233 -0.96 2.64 27.55
CA LYS A 233 -0.07 2.72 26.39
C LYS A 233 -0.13 4.10 25.71
N HIS A 234 -1.32 4.68 25.64
CA HIS A 234 -1.56 5.94 24.93
C HIS A 234 -1.65 7.16 25.87
N GLN A 235 -1.36 6.98 27.16
CA GLN A 235 -1.46 8.02 28.19
C GLN A 235 -2.82 8.74 28.15
N LEU A 236 -3.88 7.98 27.86
CA LEU A 236 -5.24 8.51 27.83
C LEU A 236 -5.72 8.63 29.27
N ASN A 237 -5.87 9.87 29.75
CA ASN A 237 -6.60 10.12 30.98
C ASN A 237 -8.03 9.58 30.84
N PRO A 238 -8.65 9.08 31.93
CA PRO A 238 -10.07 8.76 31.87
C PRO A 238 -10.85 10.01 31.41
N PRO A 239 -11.91 9.85 30.60
CA PRO A 239 -12.80 10.97 30.32
C PRO A 239 -13.32 11.49 31.66
N ASN A 240 -13.18 12.80 31.89
CA ASN A 240 -13.83 13.52 32.98
C ASN A 240 -15.35 13.41 32.86
#